data_AF-A0A1E4LZX7-F1
#
_entry.id   AF-A0A1E4LZX7-F1
#
_cell.length_a   1.000
_cell.length_b   1.000
_cell.length_c   1.000
_cell.angle_alpha   90.00
_cell.angle_beta   90.00
_cell.angle_gamma   90.00
#
_symmetry.space_group_name_H-M   'P 1'
#
loop_
_entity.id
_entity.type
_entity.pdbx_description
1 polymer ?
#
loop_
_entity_poly.entity_id
_entity_poly.type
_entity_poly.pdbx_seq_one_letter_code
_entity_poly.pdbx_strand_id
1 'polypeptide(L)'
;MTVVTSPAGLGAVEPGARVLHLEPALHEHQPGSECVACAARGDVRALLFDLLQRARSEQRPLLSVVVDASAIKDSKPIIDRLETGTVPAFGLRDHTVLRSFHLARVI
;
A
#
# COMPACT_ATOMS: atom_id res chain seq x y z
N MET A 1 -2.61 -5.39 8.29
CA MET A 1 -2.74 -5.45 6.82
C MET A 1 -1.78 -6.50 6.27
N THR A 2 -2.10 -7.00 5.09
CA THR A 2 -1.28 -7.95 4.34
C THR A 2 -0.81 -7.31 3.04
N VAL A 3 0.44 -7.51 2.64
CA VAL A 3 0.90 -7.19 1.29
C VAL A 3 0.98 -8.48 0.50
N VAL A 4 0.38 -8.51 -0.69
CA VAL A 4 0.47 -9.65 -1.61
C VAL A 4 1.40 -9.26 -2.76
N THR A 5 2.45 -10.04 -3.00
CA THR A 5 3.48 -9.77 -4.02
C THR A 5 3.44 -10.79 -5.16
N SER A 6 2.61 -11.83 -5.05
CA SER A 6 2.40 -12.82 -6.10
C SER A 6 0.91 -13.08 -6.36
N PRO A 7 0.49 -13.37 -7.61
CA PRO A 7 -0.90 -13.68 -7.92
C PRO A 7 -1.45 -14.89 -7.12
N ALA A 8 -0.59 -15.86 -6.80
CA ALA A 8 -0.94 -17.02 -5.98
C ALA A 8 -1.31 -16.63 -4.54
N GLY A 9 -0.69 -15.58 -4.00
CA GLY A 9 -0.94 -15.09 -2.64
C GLY A 9 -2.34 -14.48 -2.44
N LEU A 10 -3.02 -14.05 -3.52
CA LEU A 10 -4.39 -13.51 -3.44
C LEU A 10 -5.39 -14.54 -2.93
N GLY A 11 -5.19 -15.83 -3.23
CA GLY A 11 -6.03 -16.92 -2.73
C GLY A 11 -5.92 -17.16 -1.22
N ALA A 12 -4.85 -16.66 -0.58
CA ALA A 12 -4.61 -16.79 0.85
C ALA A 12 -5.18 -15.60 1.67
N VAL A 13 -5.91 -14.70 1.03
CA VAL A 13 -6.48 -13.50 1.65
C VAL A 13 -7.82 -13.81 2.31
N GLU A 14 -8.01 -13.28 3.52
CA GLU A 14 -9.26 -13.42 4.29
C GLU A 14 -10.47 -12.88 3.50
N PRO A 15 -11.59 -13.64 3.43
CA PRO A 15 -12.83 -13.17 2.85
C PRO A 15 -13.30 -11.84 3.47
N GLY A 16 -13.68 -10.87 2.64
CA GLY A 16 -14.20 -9.57 3.08
C GLY A 16 -13.15 -8.50 3.39
N ALA A 17 -11.85 -8.82 3.26
CA ALA A 17 -10.79 -7.81 3.31
C ALA A 17 -10.98 -6.75 2.22
N ARG A 18 -10.68 -5.49 2.55
CA ARG A 18 -10.62 -4.42 1.53
C ARG A 18 -9.32 -4.55 0.77
N VAL A 19 -9.43 -4.78 -0.53
CA VAL A 19 -8.27 -4.92 -1.42
C VAL A 19 -7.95 -3.58 -2.05
N LEU A 20 -6.70 -3.14 -1.90
CA LEU A 20 -6.11 -2.00 -2.57
C LEU A 20 -5.14 -2.53 -3.63
N HIS A 21 -5.55 -2.47 -4.90
CA HIS A 21 -4.71 -2.88 -6.02
C HIS A 21 -3.73 -1.76 -6.38
N LEU A 22 -2.43 -2.06 -6.37
CA LEU A 22 -1.41 -1.14 -6.82
C LEU A 22 -1.22 -1.26 -8.32
N GLU A 23 -1.23 -0.12 -8.99
CA GLU A 23 -1.02 -0.07 -10.42
C GLU A 23 0.49 0.04 -10.73
N PRO A 24 0.99 -0.69 -11.75
CA PRO A 24 2.38 -0.55 -12.17
C PRO A 24 2.66 0.84 -12.74
N ALA A 25 3.95 1.17 -12.82
CA ALA A 25 4.44 2.40 -13.43
C ALA A 25 4.00 2.51 -14.90
N LEU A 26 3.73 3.73 -15.34
CA LEU A 26 3.29 4.01 -16.72
C LEU A 26 4.42 3.85 -17.74
N HIS A 27 5.68 3.94 -17.30
CA HIS A 27 6.89 3.80 -18.11
C HIS A 27 8.08 3.43 -17.21
N GLU A 28 9.17 2.99 -17.84
CA GLU A 28 10.40 2.65 -17.14
C GLU A 28 11.17 3.90 -16.71
N HIS A 29 11.87 3.78 -15.58
CA HIS A 29 12.74 4.82 -15.03
C HIS A 29 14.09 4.23 -14.68
N GLN A 30 15.13 5.07 -14.74
CA GLN A 30 16.38 4.75 -14.05
C GLN A 30 16.16 4.78 -12.53
N PRO A 31 16.92 4.00 -11.75
CA PRO A 31 16.86 4.05 -10.28
C PRO A 31 16.98 5.49 -9.76
N GLY A 32 16.09 5.87 -8.84
CA GLY A 32 16.05 7.22 -8.26
C GLY A 32 15.54 8.34 -9.17
N SER A 33 15.12 8.04 -10.40
CA SER A 33 14.70 9.03 -11.41
C SER A 33 13.22 8.90 -11.79
N GLU A 34 12.37 8.47 -10.85
CA GLU A 34 10.93 8.33 -11.10
C GLU A 34 10.27 9.69 -11.38
N CYS A 35 9.41 9.78 -12.40
CA CYS A 35 8.65 10.99 -12.65
C CYS A 35 7.54 11.19 -11.60
N VAL A 36 7.09 12.44 -11.43
CA VAL A 36 6.05 12.78 -10.45
C VAL A 36 4.75 11.98 -10.62
N ALA A 37 4.39 11.63 -11.86
CA ALA A 37 3.17 10.87 -12.14
C ALA A 37 3.26 9.42 -11.61
N CYS A 38 4.39 8.75 -11.82
CA CYS A 38 4.58 7.39 -11.32
C CYS A 38 4.80 7.38 -9.80
N ALA A 39 5.56 8.34 -9.27
CA ALA A 39 5.75 8.51 -7.82
C ALA A 39 4.42 8.73 -7.09
N ALA A 40 3.52 9.54 -7.66
CA ALA A 40 2.18 9.77 -7.09
C ALA A 40 1.28 8.52 -7.21
N ARG A 41 1.30 7.84 -8.37
CA ARG A 41 0.53 6.61 -8.62
C ARG A 41 0.94 5.47 -7.68
N GLY A 42 2.23 5.35 -7.38
CA GLY A 42 2.82 4.33 -6.51
C GLY A 42 2.88 4.69 -5.02
N ASP A 43 2.40 5.87 -4.60
CA ASP A 43 2.43 6.27 -3.18
C ASP A 43 1.40 5.47 -2.36
N VAL A 44 1.81 4.29 -1.91
CA VAL A 44 0.99 3.37 -1.11
C VAL A 44 0.45 4.01 0.17
N ARG A 45 1.19 4.96 0.78
CA ARG A 45 0.72 5.65 2.00
C ARG A 45 -0.40 6.63 1.65
N ALA A 46 -0.29 7.37 0.55
CA ALA A 46 -1.39 8.20 0.07
C ALA A 46 -2.65 7.39 -0.21
N LEU A 47 -2.52 6.27 -0.93
CA LEU A 47 -3.65 5.40 -1.27
C LEU A 47 -4.33 4.80 -0.04
N LEU A 48 -3.56 4.34 0.95
CA LEU A 48 -4.08 3.84 2.22
C LEU A 48 -4.76 4.93 3.05
N PHE A 49 -4.23 6.16 3.03
CA PHE A 49 -4.87 7.29 3.67
C PHE A 49 -6.23 7.59 3.05
N ASP A 50 -6.33 7.63 1.72
CA ASP A 50 -7.59 7.85 1.02
C ASP A 50 -8.60 6.72 1.27
N LEU A 51 -8.14 5.47 1.34
CA LEU A 51 -8.97 4.34 1.76
C LEU A 51 -9.51 4.54 3.18
N LEU A 52 -8.68 4.97 4.11
CA LEU A 52 -9.07 5.24 5.50
C LEU A 52 -10.07 6.40 5.61
N GLN A 53 -9.86 7.48 4.86
CA GLN A 53 -10.78 8.62 4.85
C GLN A 53 -12.15 8.21 4.29
N ARG A 54 -12.20 7.51 3.16
CA ARG A 54 -13.45 6.98 2.58
C ARG A 54 -14.19 6.08 3.57
N ALA A 55 -13.48 5.13 4.19
CA ALA A 55 -14.05 4.24 5.20
C ALA A 55 -14.68 5.00 6.38
N ARG A 56 -14.04 6.09 6.84
CA ARG A 56 -14.57 6.95 7.90
C ARG A 56 -15.80 7.72 7.45
N SER A 57 -15.76 8.35 6.28
CA SER A 57 -16.89 9.08 5.71
C SER A 57 -18.11 8.19 5.48
N GLU A 58 -17.89 6.96 5.04
CA GLU A 58 -18.94 5.96 4.83
C GLU A 58 -19.40 5.27 6.12
N GLN A 59 -18.78 5.55 7.27
CA GLN A 59 -19.02 4.86 8.54
C GLN A 59 -18.88 3.33 8.42
N ARG A 60 -17.90 2.89 7.62
CA ARG A 60 -17.60 1.48 7.34
C ARG A 60 -16.17 1.16 7.79
N PRO A 61 -15.98 0.66 9.02
CA PRO A 61 -14.65 0.36 9.55
C PRO A 61 -13.86 -0.63 8.68
N LEU A 62 -12.56 -0.37 8.54
CA LEU A 62 -11.62 -1.29 7.88
C LEU A 62 -11.18 -2.36 8.88
N LEU A 63 -11.77 -3.55 8.80
CA LEU A 63 -11.41 -4.68 9.66
C LEU A 63 -10.17 -5.44 9.16
N SER A 64 -10.01 -5.52 7.84
CA SER A 64 -8.86 -6.14 7.19
C SER A 64 -8.59 -5.42 5.88
N VAL A 65 -7.30 -5.19 5.59
CA VAL A 65 -6.83 -4.55 4.37
C VAL A 65 -5.72 -5.39 3.75
N VAL A 66 -5.84 -5.59 2.44
CA VAL A 66 -4.83 -6.21 1.60
C VAL A 66 -4.34 -5.20 0.59
N VAL A 67 -3.02 -5.05 0.51
CA VAL A 67 -2.36 -4.31 -0.56
C VAL A 67 -1.89 -5.33 -1.58
N ASP A 68 -2.55 -5.35 -2.74
CA ASP A 68 -2.17 -6.21 -3.85
C ASP A 68 -1.10 -5.51 -4.70
N ALA A 69 0.13 -5.95 -4.53
CA ALA A 69 1.31 -5.53 -5.28
C ALA A 69 1.77 -6.61 -6.27
N SER A 70 0.93 -7.61 -6.60
CA SER A 70 1.31 -8.74 -7.45
C SER A 70 1.67 -8.36 -8.89
N ALA A 71 1.19 -7.19 -9.35
CA ALA A 71 1.54 -6.62 -10.65
C ALA A 71 2.79 -5.72 -10.61
N ILE A 72 3.39 -5.49 -9.43
CA ILE A 72 4.54 -4.62 -9.26
C ILE A 72 5.83 -5.42 -9.40
N LYS A 73 6.71 -5.00 -10.32
CA LYS A 73 7.97 -5.70 -10.62
C LYS A 73 8.91 -5.81 -9.41
N ASP A 74 9.02 -4.74 -8.63
CA ASP A 74 9.77 -4.72 -7.37
C ASP A 74 8.88 -4.17 -6.25
N SER A 75 8.40 -5.06 -5.39
CA SER A 75 7.53 -4.72 -4.27
C SER A 75 8.30 -4.27 -3.03
N LYS A 76 9.63 -4.37 -2.99
CA LYS A 76 10.42 -4.04 -1.80
C LYS A 76 10.23 -2.57 -1.36
N PRO A 77 10.25 -1.57 -2.25
CA PRO A 77 10.00 -0.18 -1.84
C PRO A 77 8.62 0.06 -1.22
N ILE A 78 7.62 -0.73 -1.64
CA ILE A 78 6.26 -0.67 -1.08
C ILE A 78 6.27 -1.23 0.35
N ILE A 79 6.90 -2.39 0.55
CA ILE A 79 7.02 -3.04 1.86
C ILE A 79 7.80 -2.15 2.83
N ASP A 80 8.95 -1.62 2.42
CA ASP A 80 9.81 -0.74 3.24
C ASP A 80 9.06 0.53 3.67
N ARG A 81 8.14 1.04 2.84
CA ARG A 81 7.27 2.17 3.20
C ARG A 81 6.18 1.83 4.22
N LEU A 82 5.78 0.56 4.34
CA LEU A 82 4.74 0.11 5.26
C LEU A 82 5.31 -0.44 6.57
N GLU A 83 6.57 -0.86 6.55
CA GLU A 83 7.28 -1.34 7.73
C GLU A 83 7.67 -0.17 8.63
N THR A 84 7.29 -0.27 9.91
CA THR A 84 7.55 0.76 10.91
C THR A 84 9.05 0.89 11.16
N GLY A 85 9.59 2.09 10.97
CA GLY A 85 10.99 2.41 11.25
C GLY A 85 11.94 2.23 10.06
N THR A 86 11.48 1.62 8.97
CA THR A 86 12.31 1.41 7.76
C THR A 86 12.43 2.69 6.93
N VAL A 87 11.29 3.22 6.44
CA VAL A 87 11.24 4.53 5.78
C VAL A 87 10.56 5.55 6.71
N PRO A 88 11.19 6.70 7.04
CA PRO A 88 10.58 7.71 7.89
C PRO A 88 9.21 8.17 7.39
N ALA A 89 8.31 8.47 8.32
CA ALA A 89 7.03 9.08 8.02
C ALA A 89 7.23 10.59 7.83
N PHE A 90 6.70 11.15 6.75
CA PHE A 90 6.76 12.59 6.51
C PHE A 90 5.35 13.19 6.54
N GLY A 91 5.10 14.04 7.54
CA GLY A 91 3.82 14.72 7.72
C GLY A 91 2.71 13.87 8.35
N LEU A 92 1.60 14.53 8.69
CA LEU A 92 0.49 13.93 9.45
C LEU A 92 -0.18 12.76 8.72
N ARG A 93 -0.24 12.81 7.38
CA ARG A 93 -0.81 11.76 6.54
C ARG A 93 -0.10 10.43 6.75
N ASP A 94 1.22 10.42 6.57
CA ASP A 94 2.04 9.22 6.70
C ASP A 94 2.01 8.67 8.13
N HIS A 95 2.08 9.56 9.13
CA HIS A 95 1.94 9.16 10.53
C HIS A 95 0.57 8.53 10.81
N THR A 96 -0.50 9.06 10.23
CA THR A 96 -1.85 8.49 10.39
C THR A 96 -1.92 7.08 9.80
N VAL A 97 -1.33 6.87 8.62
CA VAL A 97 -1.28 5.56 7.96
C VAL A 97 -0.53 4.54 8.82
N LEU A 98 0.69 4.82 9.23
CA LEU A 98 1.51 3.88 10.02
C LEU A 98 0.93 3.59 11.42
N ARG A 99 0.11 4.50 11.97
CA ARG A 99 -0.64 4.27 13.21
C ARG A 99 -1.93 3.48 13.01
N SER A 100 -2.51 3.53 11.82
CA SER A 100 -3.81 2.88 11.53
C SER A 100 -3.63 1.50 10.88
N PHE A 101 -2.52 1.29 10.18
CA PHE A 101 -2.22 0.07 9.46
C PHE A 101 -0.88 -0.49 9.92
N HIS A 102 -0.90 -1.71 10.44
CA HIS A 102 0.29 -2.46 10.81
C HIS A 102 0.51 -3.61 9.82
N LEU A 103 1.70 -3.69 9.23
CA LEU A 103 2.07 -4.79 8.34
C LEU A 103 2.17 -6.09 9.16
N ALA A 104 1.31 -7.06 8.86
CA ALA A 104 1.25 -8.33 9.59
C ALA A 104 1.92 -9.47 8.82
N ARG A 105 1.87 -9.42 7.48
CA ARG A 105 2.38 -10.47 6.59
C ARG A 105 2.65 -9.91 5.19
N VAL A 106 3.62 -10.52 4.52
CA VAL A 106 3.90 -10.37 3.10
C VAL A 106 3.79 -11.78 2.48
N ILE A 107 2.99 -11.94 1.43
CA ILE A 107 2.67 -13.25 0.81
C ILE A 107 2.82 -13.20 -0.70
#